data_AF-A0A511QQD9-F1
#
_entry.id   AF-A0A511QQD9-F1
#
_cell.length_a   1.000
_cell.length_b   1.000
_cell.length_c   1.000
_cell.angle_alpha   90.00
_cell.angle_beta   90.00
_cell.angle_gamma   90.00
#
_symmetry.space_group_name_H-M   'P 1'
#
loop_
_entity.id
_entity.type
_entity.pdbx_description
1 polymer ?
#
loop_
_entity_poly.entity_id
_entity_poly.type
_entity_poly.pdbx_seq_one_letter_code
_entity_poly.pdbx_strand_id
1 'polypeptide(L)'
;MHTDTANVVAFDWDCVKMRNVEWLHENENVYLVSVSNDVLKLPVIENRRVGTVVPLFGQSADFFIISELSRIITDCKLTNSLLPVFHVVTQDKSLSLGAKYLCSNNKAQCHIHTDLRGLALHL
;
A
#
# COMPACT_ATOMS: atom_id res chain seq x y z
N MET A 1 -8.82 23.33 10.97
CA MET A 1 -9.51 22.18 10.37
C MET A 1 -8.43 21.37 9.68
N HIS A 2 -7.95 20.29 10.31
CA HIS A 2 -7.12 19.33 9.58
C HIS A 2 -8.06 18.59 8.63
N THR A 3 -7.99 18.93 7.35
CA THR A 3 -8.53 18.10 6.27
C THR A 3 -7.63 16.88 6.21
N ASP A 4 -7.90 15.89 7.04
CA ASP A 4 -7.13 14.65 7.02
C ASP A 4 -7.27 14.06 5.62
N THR A 5 -6.17 14.11 4.87
CA THR A 5 -6.14 13.58 3.52
C THR A 5 -6.10 12.07 3.67
N ALA A 6 -7.05 11.37 3.05
CA ALA A 6 -7.08 9.91 3.08
C ALA A 6 -5.74 9.36 2.57
N ASN A 7 -5.19 8.37 3.27
CA ASN A 7 -3.93 7.73 2.93
C ASN A 7 -4.20 6.32 2.44
N VAL A 8 -3.51 5.90 1.39
CA VAL A 8 -3.49 4.50 0.93
C VAL A 8 -2.10 3.97 1.19
N VAL A 9 -1.98 2.93 2.02
CA VAL A 9 -0.70 2.29 2.32
C VAL A 9 -0.68 0.89 1.72
N ALA A 10 0.13 0.70 0.70
CA ALA A 10 0.34 -0.58 0.04
C ALA A 10 1.61 -1.27 0.55
N PHE A 11 1.48 -2.52 0.98
CA PHE A 11 2.57 -3.35 1.46
C PHE A 11 2.86 -4.49 0.50
N ASP A 12 4.12 -4.59 0.11
CA ASP A 12 4.72 -5.80 -0.41
C ASP A 12 5.38 -6.56 0.75
N TRP A 13 4.65 -7.49 1.35
CA TRP A 13 5.13 -8.27 2.48
C TRP A 13 6.15 -9.33 2.09
N ASP A 14 6.41 -9.56 0.80
CA ASP A 14 7.41 -10.53 0.37
C ASP A 14 8.84 -10.05 0.60
N CYS A 15 9.04 -8.73 0.61
CA CYS A 15 10.33 -8.10 0.85
C CYS A 15 10.40 -7.29 2.15
N VAL A 16 9.28 -7.02 2.81
CA VAL A 16 9.22 -6.29 4.08
C VAL A 16 9.17 -7.27 5.26
N LYS A 17 10.04 -7.09 6.25
CA LYS A 17 10.00 -7.90 7.47
C LYS A 17 8.72 -7.62 8.24
N MET A 18 7.95 -8.67 8.50
CA MET A 18 6.74 -8.64 9.32
C MET A 18 6.97 -7.95 10.65
N ARG A 19 6.10 -6.99 11.00
CA ARG A 19 6.00 -6.37 12.32
C ARG A 19 4.53 -6.11 12.65
N ASN A 20 4.27 -5.73 13.90
CA ASN A 20 2.96 -5.25 14.32
C ASN A 20 2.61 -3.96 13.54
N VAL A 21 1.44 -3.98 12.89
CA VAL A 21 0.84 -2.86 12.14
C VAL A 21 -0.58 -2.55 12.63
N GLU A 22 -0.92 -2.92 13.86
CA GLU A 22 -2.22 -2.62 14.50
C GLU A 22 -2.52 -1.12 14.46
N TRP A 23 -1.52 -0.30 14.75
CA TRP A 23 -1.61 1.17 14.69
C TRP A 23 -2.02 1.72 13.31
N LEU A 24 -1.73 1.01 12.22
CA LEU A 24 -2.20 1.38 10.88
C LEU A 24 -3.63 0.91 10.64
N HIS A 25 -3.99 -0.26 11.16
CA HIS A 25 -5.30 -0.84 10.98
C HIS A 25 -6.39 -0.12 11.77
N GLU A 26 -6.04 0.42 12.93
CA GLU A 26 -6.91 1.23 13.78
C GLU A 26 -7.08 2.67 13.27
N ASN A 27 -6.28 3.10 12.30
CA ASN A 27 -6.33 4.47 11.78
C ASN A 27 -7.39 4.61 10.67
N GLU A 28 -8.50 5.27 10.97
CA GLU A 28 -9.62 5.49 10.04
C GLU A 28 -9.24 6.27 8.78
N ASN A 29 -8.15 7.03 8.80
CA ASN A 29 -7.64 7.79 7.65
C ASN A 29 -6.71 6.95 6.75
N VAL A 30 -6.51 5.66 7.05
CA VAL A 30 -5.61 4.76 6.33
C VAL A 30 -6.39 3.61 5.71
N TYR A 31 -6.29 3.49 4.39
CA TYR A 31 -6.70 2.30 3.66
C TYR A 31 -5.48 1.40 3.39
N LEU A 32 -5.52 0.18 3.91
CA LEU A 32 -4.43 -0.80 3.78
C LEU A 32 -4.60 -1.71 2.58
N VAL A 33 -3.61 -1.71 1.68
CA VAL A 33 -3.44 -2.72 0.62
C VAL A 33 -2.31 -3.66 1.06
N SER A 34 -2.66 -4.70 1.82
CA SER A 34 -1.71 -5.66 2.38
C SER A 34 -1.63 -6.91 1.48
N VAL A 35 -0.48 -7.19 0.87
CA VAL A 35 -0.35 -8.26 -0.16
C VAL A 35 0.89 -9.12 0.08
N SER A 36 0.77 -10.43 -0.15
CA SER A 36 1.91 -11.34 -0.26
C SER A 36 1.63 -12.55 -1.15
N ASN A 37 2.67 -13.15 -1.71
CA ASN A 37 2.64 -14.49 -2.28
C ASN A 37 2.59 -15.59 -1.22
N ASP A 38 2.92 -15.31 0.05
CA ASP A 38 2.94 -16.28 1.15
C ASP A 38 2.07 -15.81 2.32
N VAL A 39 1.05 -16.60 2.67
CA VAL A 39 0.14 -16.33 3.80
C VAL A 39 0.89 -16.13 5.12
N LEU A 40 2.03 -16.78 5.29
CA LEU A 40 2.83 -16.69 6.52
C LEU A 40 3.57 -15.36 6.64
N LYS A 41 3.68 -14.58 5.56
CA LYS A 41 4.31 -13.25 5.54
C LYS A 41 3.32 -12.10 5.75
N LEU A 42 2.02 -12.34 5.62
CA LEU A 42 1.01 -11.34 5.96
C LEU A 42 1.05 -10.98 7.45
N PRO A 43 0.78 -9.73 7.84
CA PRO A 43 0.79 -9.31 9.23
C PRO A 43 -0.30 -10.03 10.03
N VAL A 44 -0.03 -10.24 11.33
CA VAL A 44 -1.03 -10.74 12.28
C VAL A 44 -1.57 -9.57 13.07
N ILE A 45 -2.89 -9.41 13.08
CA ILE A 45 -3.65 -8.44 13.88
C ILE A 45 -4.72 -9.22 14.61
N GLU A 46 -4.81 -9.08 15.93
CA GLU A 46 -5.79 -9.81 16.76
C GLU A 46 -5.84 -11.33 16.47
N ASN A 47 -4.67 -11.96 16.32
CA ASN A 47 -4.50 -13.38 15.96
C ASN A 47 -5.04 -13.79 14.57
N ARG A 48 -5.24 -12.84 13.65
CA ARG A 48 -5.67 -13.11 12.27
C ARG A 48 -4.68 -12.53 11.28
N ARG A 49 -4.43 -13.26 10.18
CA ARG A 49 -3.63 -12.75 9.05
C ARG A 49 -4.46 -11.72 8.28
N VAL A 50 -3.94 -10.51 8.10
CA VAL A 50 -4.66 -9.42 7.43
C VAL A 50 -4.00 -9.08 6.09
N GLY A 51 -4.76 -9.26 5.02
CA GLY A 51 -4.33 -8.95 3.66
C GLY A 51 -4.76 -10.00 2.64
N THR A 52 -4.24 -9.85 1.44
CA THR A 52 -4.53 -10.70 0.28
C THR A 52 -3.32 -11.58 -0.02
N VAL A 53 -3.56 -12.88 -0.12
CA VAL A 53 -2.57 -13.82 -0.66
C VAL A 53 -2.79 -13.94 -2.16
N VAL A 54 -1.75 -13.66 -2.94
CA VAL A 54 -1.77 -13.78 -4.41
C VAL A 54 -1.05 -15.06 -4.85
N PRO A 55 -1.36 -15.61 -6.04
CA PRO A 55 -0.72 -16.82 -6.54
C PRO A 55 0.81 -16.71 -6.58
N LEU A 56 1.51 -17.83 -6.39
CA LEU A 56 2.97 -17.90 -6.28
C LEU A 56 3.72 -17.74 -7.63
N PHE A 57 3.11 -17.10 -8.62
CA PHE A 57 3.80 -16.74 -9.85
C PHE A 57 4.59 -15.46 -9.62
N GLY A 58 5.80 -15.36 -10.20
CA GLY A 58 6.67 -14.20 -10.04
C GLY A 58 5.93 -12.89 -10.33
N GLN A 59 6.15 -11.88 -9.49
CA GLN A 59 5.57 -10.52 -9.61
C GLN A 59 4.05 -10.41 -9.40
N SER A 60 3.37 -11.46 -8.94
CA SER A 60 1.91 -11.38 -8.70
C SER A 60 1.56 -10.36 -7.62
N ALA A 61 2.39 -10.21 -6.58
CA ALA A 61 2.18 -9.21 -5.54
C ALA A 61 2.31 -7.79 -6.11
N ASP A 62 3.37 -7.53 -6.87
CA ASP A 62 3.60 -6.26 -7.57
C ASP A 62 2.42 -5.91 -8.48
N PHE A 63 1.98 -6.86 -9.30
CA PHE A 63 0.85 -6.66 -10.21
C PHE A 63 -0.43 -6.32 -9.44
N PHE A 64 -0.72 -7.05 -8.37
CA PHE A 64 -1.90 -6.81 -7.54
C PHE A 64 -1.85 -5.43 -6.90
N ILE A 65 -0.71 -5.04 -6.33
CA ILE A 65 -0.53 -3.70 -5.75
C ILE A 65 -0.79 -2.62 -6.80
N ILE A 66 -0.14 -2.70 -7.96
CA ILE A 66 -0.32 -1.71 -9.04
C ILE A 66 -1.78 -1.68 -9.53
N SER A 67 -2.43 -2.84 -9.63
CA SER A 67 -3.83 -2.95 -10.01
C SER A 67 -4.74 -2.23 -9.01
N GLU A 68 -4.55 -2.46 -7.71
CA GLU A 68 -5.35 -1.81 -6.66
C GLU A 68 -5.12 -0.30 -6.61
N LEU A 69 -3.86 0.15 -6.71
CA LEU A 69 -3.57 1.59 -6.78
C LEU A 69 -4.26 2.23 -7.99
N SER A 70 -4.20 1.57 -9.16
CA SER A 70 -4.83 2.05 -10.39
C SER A 70 -6.35 2.12 -10.26
N ARG A 71 -6.97 1.10 -9.65
CA ARG A 71 -8.40 1.07 -9.36
C ARG A 71 -8.82 2.24 -8.48
N ILE A 72 -8.13 2.48 -7.37
CA ILE A 72 -8.44 3.59 -6.45
C ILE A 72 -8.34 4.94 -7.17
N ILE A 73 -7.27 5.17 -7.94
CA ILE A 73 -7.12 6.39 -8.74
C ILE A 73 -8.29 6.56 -9.71
N THR A 74 -8.69 5.47 -10.37
CA THR A 74 -9.78 5.45 -11.34
C THR A 74 -11.11 5.79 -10.67
N ASP A 75 -11.41 5.17 -9.53
CA ASP A 75 -12.63 5.40 -8.74
C ASP A 75 -12.70 6.86 -8.28
N CYS A 76 -11.60 7.43 -7.76
CA CYS A 76 -11.53 8.85 -7.39
C CYS A 76 -11.83 9.77 -8.59
N LYS A 77 -11.25 9.47 -9.76
CA LYS A 77 -11.49 10.25 -10.98
C LYS A 77 -12.95 10.17 -11.45
N LEU A 78 -13.53 8.98 -11.47
CA LEU A 78 -14.91 8.77 -11.89
C LEU A 78 -15.91 9.43 -10.95
N THR A 79 -15.60 9.49 -9.66
CA THR A 79 -16.45 10.10 -8.63
C THR A 79 -16.14 11.58 -8.38
N ASN A 80 -15.15 12.17 -9.06
CA ASN A 80 -14.61 13.51 -8.80
C ASN A 80 -14.17 13.72 -7.33
N SER A 81 -13.70 12.66 -6.67
CA SER A 81 -13.14 12.71 -5.32
C SER A 81 -11.68 13.16 -5.36
N LEU A 82 -11.20 13.71 -4.24
CA LEU A 82 -9.78 14.00 -4.06
C LEU A 82 -8.96 12.71 -4.11
N LEU A 83 -7.79 12.76 -4.74
CA LEU A 83 -6.85 11.65 -4.75
C LEU A 83 -6.19 11.52 -3.36
N PRO A 84 -6.08 10.29 -2.81
CA PRO A 84 -5.38 10.08 -1.55
C PRO A 84 -3.87 10.27 -1.73
N VAL A 85 -3.16 10.36 -0.61
CA VAL A 85 -1.71 10.22 -0.60
C VAL A 85 -1.37 8.73 -0.58
N PHE A 86 -0.55 8.30 -1.54
CA PHE A 86 -0.14 6.90 -1.66
C PHE A 86 1.19 6.68 -0.95
N HIS A 87 1.28 5.62 -0.16
CA HIS A 87 2.48 5.15 0.50
C HIS A 87 2.72 3.71 0.06
N VAL A 88 3.84 3.42 -0.60
CA VAL A 88 4.19 2.05 -0.97
C VAL A 88 5.38 1.61 -0.14
N VAL A 89 5.21 0.54 0.62
CA VAL A 89 6.24 -0.05 1.46
C VAL A 89 6.78 -1.29 0.76
N THR A 90 7.96 -1.15 0.14
CA THR A 90 8.63 -2.21 -0.61
C THR A 90 10.14 -1.95 -0.69
N GLN A 91 10.92 -3.01 -0.80
CA GLN A 91 12.34 -2.97 -1.17
C GLN A 91 12.53 -3.32 -2.66
N ASP A 92 11.47 -3.70 -3.38
CA ASP A 92 11.51 -3.98 -4.80
C ASP A 92 11.61 -2.67 -5.60
N LYS A 93 12.68 -2.55 -6.40
CA LYS A 93 12.96 -1.36 -7.21
C LYS A 93 11.97 -1.21 -8.37
N SER A 94 11.54 -2.31 -8.97
CA SER A 94 10.61 -2.32 -10.11
C SER A 94 9.23 -1.86 -9.67
N LEU A 95 8.71 -2.40 -8.56
CA LEU A 95 7.46 -1.96 -7.95
C LEU A 95 7.53 -0.48 -7.54
N SER A 96 8.63 -0.06 -6.91
CA SER A 96 8.86 1.35 -6.54
C SER A 96 8.76 2.30 -7.74
N LEU A 97 9.38 1.94 -8.87
CA LEU A 97 9.33 2.72 -10.10
C LEU A 97 7.93 2.71 -10.73
N GLY A 98 7.29 1.55 -10.78
CA GLY A 98 5.93 1.39 -11.31
C GLY A 98 4.91 2.23 -10.54
N ALA A 99 4.95 2.20 -9.21
CA ALA A 99 4.07 2.99 -8.36
C ALA A 99 4.30 4.50 -8.54
N LYS A 100 5.57 4.95 -8.56
CA LYS A 100 5.91 6.36 -8.81
C LYS A 100 5.41 6.81 -10.19
N TYR A 101 5.63 6.00 -11.22
CA TYR A 101 5.18 6.31 -12.58
C TYR A 101 3.64 6.43 -12.64
N LEU A 102 2.93 5.44 -12.09
CA LEU A 102 1.46 5.44 -12.03
C LEU A 102 0.95 6.70 -11.33
N CYS A 103 1.47 7.03 -10.15
CA CYS A 103 0.99 8.18 -9.38
C CYS A 103 1.32 9.51 -10.08
N SER A 104 2.55 9.68 -10.59
CA SER A 104 2.98 10.88 -11.31
C SER A 104 2.12 11.14 -12.55
N ASN A 105 1.86 10.11 -13.36
CA ASN A 105 1.02 10.21 -14.55
C ASN A 105 -0.43 10.59 -14.23
N ASN A 106 -0.86 10.37 -12.98
CA ASN A 106 -2.20 10.71 -12.50
C ASN A 106 -2.23 11.94 -11.57
N LYS A 107 -1.11 12.65 -11.40
CA LYS A 107 -0.96 13.79 -10.47
C LYS A 107 -1.32 13.45 -9.01
N ALA A 108 -1.08 12.21 -8.60
CA ALA A 108 -1.25 11.76 -7.22
C ALA A 108 0.08 11.86 -6.44
N GLN A 109 0.01 12.15 -5.14
CA GLN A 109 1.17 12.13 -4.27
C GLN A 109 1.55 10.68 -3.95
N CYS A 110 2.84 10.36 -3.98
CA CYS A 110 3.33 9.00 -3.73
C CYS A 110 4.67 9.01 -2.99
N HIS A 111 4.72 8.31 -1.86
CA HIS A 111 5.90 8.10 -1.05
C HIS A 111 6.30 6.63 -1.09
N ILE A 112 7.58 6.36 -1.31
CA ILE A 112 8.13 5.00 -1.26
C ILE A 112 8.93 4.84 0.02
N HIS A 113 8.65 3.77 0.74
CA HIS A 113 9.28 3.42 2.01
C HIS A 113 9.90 2.04 1.89
N THR A 114 11.13 1.87 2.36
CA THR A 114 11.79 0.55 2.38
C THR A 114 11.46 -0.26 3.63
N ASP A 115 10.87 0.40 4.64
CA ASP A 115 10.50 -0.18 5.91
C ASP A 115 9.37 0.60 6.59
N LEU A 116 8.87 0.04 7.69
CA LEU A 116 7.80 0.62 8.51
C LEU A 116 8.23 1.88 9.28
N ARG A 117 9.53 2.08 9.53
CA ARG A 117 10.01 3.25 10.27
C ARG A 117 9.92 4.49 9.38
N GLY A 118 10.31 4.38 8.11
CA GLY A 118 10.14 5.44 7.13
C GLY A 118 8.67 5.84 6.98
N LEU A 119 7.78 4.84 6.92
CA LEU A 119 6.34 5.06 6.85
C LEU A 119 5.83 5.85 8.07
N ALA A 120 6.18 5.42 9.29
CA ALA A 120 5.71 6.03 10.53
C ALA A 120 6.21 7.47 10.77
N LEU A 121 7.24 7.92 10.04
CA LEU A 121 7.69 9.32 10.10
C LEU A 121 6.90 10.24 9.15
N HIS A 122 6.14 9.68 8.21
CA HIS A 122 5.36 10.42 7.22
C HIS A 122 3.85 10.42 7.48
N LEU A 123 3.35 9.45 8.24
CA LEU A 123 1.95 9.39 8.70
C LEU A 123 1.82 10.13 10.04
#